data_AF-A0A7D8UI83-F1
#
_entry.id   AF-A0A7D8UI83-F1
#
_cell.length_a   1.000
_cell.length_b   1.000
_cell.length_c   1.000
_cell.angle_alpha   90.00
_cell.angle_beta   90.00
_cell.angle_gamma   90.00
#
_symmetry.space_group_name_H-M   'P 1'
#
loop_
_entity.id
_entity.type
_entity.pdbx_description
1 polymer ?
#
loop_
_entity_poly.entity_id
_entity_poly.type
_entity_poly.pdbx_seq_one_letter_code
_entity_poly.pdbx_strand_id
1 'polypeptide(L)'
;MTPLDKLHFNILIITMGLFYLALSTIIVFQGEEEIGRFVSGRGPGDTPSFLETAREGEGPEATAPESPPAPLPERLEADNLKTIQLRINMIVESIFEGEYGIATEHAEWLWKHAPPVSSHDMRNLKNFLSGMSKRLVALHPPARELFERLRDEHEAALRADRGTWKDIEDWVTLSDLLGHREAILEWADRVSGEDEGRATVDRLRGVLERIFRETKRPDLLLLGADDPAIHALRESWNCVFAALMISRNDFWTESDEDQRRMILVNIQYNAGASQADWYVALLHTGRHDEAEALARVIFEPRGITDPRTRAEGFAERLERFGVEVPDHVRALLDGADEPARDSAPE
;
A
#
# COMPACT_ATOMS: atom_id res chain seq x y z
N MET A 1 -52.21 -3.00 -10.05
CA MET A 1 -51.10 -2.41 -9.29
C MET A 1 -51.13 -3.02 -7.91
N THR A 2 -50.25 -3.97 -7.66
CA THR A 2 -50.06 -4.59 -6.35
C THR A 2 -49.30 -3.62 -5.44
N PRO A 3 -49.42 -3.70 -4.09
CA PRO A 3 -48.70 -2.83 -3.16
C PRO A 3 -47.16 -2.96 -3.15
N LEU A 4 -46.58 -3.62 -4.15
CA LEU A 4 -45.14 -3.79 -4.35
C LEU A 4 -44.56 -2.80 -5.36
N ASP A 5 -45.33 -1.75 -5.71
CA ASP A 5 -44.83 -0.66 -6.55
C ASP A 5 -43.93 0.27 -5.70
N LYS A 6 -42.62 0.01 -5.82
CA LYS A 6 -41.49 0.95 -5.69
C LYS A 6 -41.06 1.36 -4.27
N LEU A 7 -40.50 0.43 -3.52
CA LEU A 7 -39.48 0.79 -2.52
C LEU A 7 -38.21 1.24 -3.27
N HIS A 8 -37.98 2.55 -3.32
CA HIS A 8 -36.71 3.12 -3.76
C HIS A 8 -35.76 3.12 -2.56
N PHE A 9 -34.81 2.19 -2.54
CA PHE A 9 -33.68 2.24 -1.60
C PHE A 9 -32.56 3.05 -2.23
N ASN A 10 -31.99 3.96 -1.46
CA ASN A 10 -30.69 4.54 -1.79
C ASN A 10 -29.63 3.71 -1.07
N ILE A 11 -28.72 3.11 -1.83
CA ILE A 11 -27.57 2.40 -1.28
C ILE A 11 -26.37 3.33 -1.43
N LEU A 12 -25.80 3.76 -0.30
CA LEU A 12 -24.54 4.47 -0.28
C LEU A 12 -23.44 3.47 0.06
N ILE A 13 -22.57 3.19 -0.89
CA ILE A 13 -21.37 2.39 -0.66
C ILE A 13 -20.22 3.35 -0.41
N ILE A 14 -19.82 3.47 0.86
CA ILE A 14 -18.61 4.20 1.25
C ILE A 14 -17.47 3.20 1.27
N THR A 15 -16.68 3.20 0.20
CA THR A 15 -15.41 2.47 0.19
C THR A 15 -14.34 3.38 0.77
N MET A 16 -14.04 3.22 2.07
CA MET A 16 -12.81 3.81 2.61
C MET A 16 -11.62 2.99 2.10
N GLY A 17 -10.99 3.51 1.04
CA GLY A 17 -9.76 2.98 0.49
C GLY A 17 -8.57 3.23 1.41
N LEU A 18 -8.48 2.50 2.52
CA LEU A 18 -7.21 2.29 3.22
C LEU A 18 -6.59 1.02 2.64
N PHE A 19 -5.82 1.21 1.56
CA PHE A 19 -4.92 0.24 0.92
C PHE A 19 -5.31 -1.25 1.10
N TYR A 20 -6.13 -1.75 0.17
CA TYR A 20 -6.51 -3.17 -0.05
C TYR A 20 -7.34 -3.88 1.02
N LEU A 21 -7.55 -3.31 2.21
CA LEU A 21 -8.68 -3.66 3.07
C LEU A 21 -9.77 -2.63 2.82
N ALA A 22 -10.44 -2.73 1.67
CA ALA A 22 -11.65 -1.97 1.44
C ALA A 22 -12.69 -2.43 2.46
N LEU A 23 -12.80 -1.72 3.58
CA LEU A 23 -13.96 -1.80 4.45
C LEU A 23 -15.07 -1.01 3.76
N SER A 24 -15.68 -1.63 2.76
CA SER A 24 -16.89 -1.16 2.11
C SER A 24 -17.97 -1.06 3.19
N THR A 25 -18.37 0.15 3.53
CA THR A 25 -19.55 0.37 4.35
C THR A 25 -20.73 0.54 3.41
N ILE A 26 -21.67 -0.41 3.45
CA ILE A 26 -22.96 -0.31 2.77
C ILE A 26 -23.93 0.31 3.76
N ILE A 27 -24.43 1.51 3.44
CA ILE A 27 -25.48 2.18 4.18
C ILE A 27 -26.75 2.12 3.34
N VAL A 28 -27.83 1.58 3.90
CA VAL A 28 -29.13 1.48 3.24
C VAL A 28 -30.04 2.55 3.82
N PHE A 29 -30.66 3.33 2.92
CA PHE A 29 -31.63 4.36 3.28
C PHE A 29 -33.02 4.04 2.73
N GLN A 30 -34.04 4.34 3.53
CA GLN A 30 -35.44 4.41 3.10
C GLN A 30 -35.88 5.88 3.11
N GLY A 31 -35.91 6.51 1.93
CA GLY A 31 -36.03 7.97 1.84
C GLY A 31 -34.76 8.65 2.36
N GLU A 32 -34.89 9.47 3.40
CA GLU A 32 -33.77 10.16 4.06
C GLU A 32 -33.30 9.46 5.36
N GLU A 33 -34.01 8.41 5.80
CA GLU A 33 -33.71 7.69 7.03
C GLU A 33 -32.74 6.53 6.76
N GLU A 34 -31.62 6.49 7.50
CA GLU A 34 -30.69 5.35 7.50
C GLU A 34 -31.37 4.18 8.22
N ILE A 35 -31.70 3.13 7.47
CA ILE A 35 -32.35 1.93 8.02
C ILE A 35 -31.34 0.86 8.41
N GLY A 36 -30.12 0.91 7.89
CA GLY A 36 -29.10 -0.07 8.23
C GLY A 36 -27.71 0.25 7.70
N ARG A 37 -26.70 -0.25 8.40
CA ARG A 37 -25.28 -0.11 8.05
C ARG A 37 -24.59 -1.47 8.14
N PHE A 38 -23.82 -1.79 7.11
CA PHE A 38 -23.02 -3.00 7.01
C PHE A 38 -21.58 -2.63 6.67
N VAL A 39 -20.63 -3.05 7.50
CA VAL A 39 -19.20 -2.87 7.22
C VAL A 39 -18.65 -4.20 6.68
N SER A 40 -18.06 -4.20 5.50
CA SER A 40 -17.48 -5.41 4.89
C SER A 40 -16.38 -6.01 5.76
N GLY A 41 -16.25 -7.33 5.75
CA GLY A 41 -15.42 -8.09 6.69
C GLY A 41 -16.17 -9.30 7.28
N ARG A 42 -17.50 -9.26 7.17
CA ARG A 42 -18.41 -10.41 7.26
C ARG A 42 -18.39 -11.18 5.93
N GLY A 43 -18.54 -12.50 5.95
CA GLY A 43 -18.34 -13.36 4.78
C GLY A 43 -19.31 -13.05 3.63
N PRO A 44 -19.09 -13.60 2.42
CA PRO A 44 -19.93 -13.31 1.24
C PRO A 44 -21.41 -13.69 1.40
N GLY A 45 -21.76 -14.53 2.37
CA GLY A 45 -23.16 -14.86 2.70
C GLY A 45 -23.89 -13.79 3.52
N ASP A 46 -23.18 -12.88 4.17
CA ASP A 46 -23.76 -11.94 5.13
C ASP A 46 -24.35 -10.70 4.45
N THR A 47 -23.83 -10.31 3.28
CA THR A 47 -24.34 -9.15 2.52
C THR A 47 -25.72 -9.39 1.90
N PRO A 48 -26.02 -10.52 1.23
CA PRO A 48 -27.37 -10.81 0.75
C PRO A 48 -28.40 -10.84 1.88
N SER A 49 -28.09 -11.49 3.00
CA SER A 49 -28.97 -11.54 4.17
C SER A 49 -29.22 -10.14 4.76
N PHE A 50 -28.17 -9.31 4.88
CA PHE A 50 -28.30 -7.91 5.31
C PHE A 50 -29.24 -7.11 4.40
N LEU A 51 -29.11 -7.26 3.07
CA LEU A 51 -29.95 -6.55 2.11
C LEU A 51 -31.40 -7.07 2.10
N GLU A 52 -31.61 -8.36 2.38
CA GLU A 52 -32.95 -8.94 2.54
C GLU A 52 -33.65 -8.40 3.80
N THR A 53 -32.96 -8.38 4.95
CA THR A 53 -33.50 -7.80 6.19
C THR A 53 -33.79 -6.29 6.04
N ALA A 54 -32.86 -5.54 5.45
CA ALA A 54 -33.08 -4.11 5.16
C ALA A 54 -34.25 -3.89 4.20
N ARG A 55 -34.48 -4.81 3.25
CA ARG A 55 -35.62 -4.76 2.33
C ARG A 55 -36.97 -4.95 3.04
N GLU A 56 -36.99 -5.70 4.13
CA GLU A 56 -38.19 -5.93 4.95
C GLU A 56 -38.50 -4.74 5.88
N GLY A 57 -37.68 -3.68 5.86
CA GLY A 57 -37.82 -2.50 6.72
C GLY A 57 -37.31 -2.73 8.14
N GLU A 58 -36.65 -3.87 8.37
CA GLU A 58 -36.01 -4.18 9.64
C GLU A 58 -34.55 -3.67 9.57
N GLY A 59 -34.22 -2.73 10.44
CA GLY A 59 -32.83 -2.38 10.65
C GLY A 59 -32.15 -3.54 11.37
N PRO A 60 -31.07 -4.12 10.83
CA PRO A 60 -30.37 -5.16 11.55
C PRO A 60 -29.88 -4.53 12.85
N GLU A 61 -30.36 -5.03 13.99
CA GLU A 61 -29.76 -4.68 15.28
C GLU A 61 -28.27 -4.95 15.12
N ALA A 62 -27.46 -3.90 15.33
CA ALA A 62 -26.02 -4.03 15.47
C ALA A 62 -25.72 -4.81 16.75
N THR A 63 -26.08 -6.09 16.78
CA THR A 63 -25.63 -7.02 17.82
C THR A 63 -24.16 -7.28 17.53
N ALA A 64 -23.31 -6.42 18.07
CA ALA A 64 -21.94 -6.79 18.39
C ALA A 64 -22.05 -8.01 19.33
N PRO A 65 -21.45 -9.17 19.02
CA PRO A 65 -21.49 -10.29 19.94
C PRO A 65 -20.68 -9.94 21.20
N GLU A 66 -21.38 -9.74 22.32
CA GLU A 66 -20.80 -9.78 23.67
C GLU A 66 -20.51 -11.25 24.03
N SER A 67 -19.30 -11.75 23.79
CA SER A 67 -18.62 -12.72 24.68
C SER A 67 -17.24 -13.17 24.16
N PRO A 68 -16.28 -13.46 25.07
CA PRO A 68 -14.88 -13.71 24.73
C PRO A 68 -14.62 -15.20 24.42
N PRO A 69 -13.74 -15.57 23.48
CA PRO A 69 -13.32 -16.96 23.35
C PRO A 69 -12.13 -17.28 24.27
N ALA A 70 -12.32 -18.30 25.11
CA ALA A 70 -11.27 -19.04 25.79
C ALA A 70 -10.44 -19.87 24.78
N PRO A 71 -9.22 -20.31 25.14
CA PRO A 71 -8.13 -20.53 24.18
C PRO A 71 -8.08 -21.94 23.61
N LEU A 72 -7.44 -22.13 22.45
CA LEU A 72 -6.46 -23.20 22.13
C LEU A 72 -5.86 -23.05 20.69
N PRO A 73 -4.64 -23.57 20.42
CA PRO A 73 -3.94 -23.63 19.12
C PRO A 73 -4.14 -25.01 18.42
N GLU A 74 -3.71 -25.41 17.21
CA GLU A 74 -2.64 -25.00 16.28
C GLU A 74 -2.85 -25.59 14.85
N ARG A 75 -3.31 -24.76 13.92
CA ARG A 75 -3.17 -24.72 12.44
C ARG A 75 -3.84 -23.38 12.06
N LEU A 76 -3.53 -22.71 10.95
CA LEU A 76 -4.32 -21.51 10.56
C LEU A 76 -5.70 -21.96 10.09
N GLU A 77 -6.52 -22.40 11.03
CA GLU A 77 -7.92 -22.73 10.86
C GLU A 77 -8.65 -21.45 10.43
N ALA A 78 -9.79 -21.57 9.74
CA ALA A 78 -10.61 -20.42 9.35
C ALA A 78 -10.87 -19.45 10.52
N ASP A 79 -10.82 -19.97 11.74
CA ASP A 79 -10.96 -19.23 12.99
C ASP A 79 -9.79 -18.27 13.29
N ASN A 80 -8.56 -18.56 12.85
CA ASN A 80 -7.45 -17.60 12.95
C ASN A 80 -7.62 -16.41 12.00
N LEU A 81 -8.09 -16.62 10.77
CA LEU A 81 -8.37 -15.51 9.85
C LEU A 81 -9.51 -14.63 10.37
N LYS A 82 -10.58 -15.25 10.89
CA LYS A 82 -11.65 -14.53 11.59
C LYS A 82 -11.12 -13.76 12.80
N THR A 83 -10.21 -14.36 13.57
CA THR A 83 -9.60 -13.70 14.73
C THR A 83 -8.72 -12.51 14.33
N ILE A 84 -7.93 -12.64 13.26
CA ILE A 84 -7.13 -11.54 12.71
C ILE A 84 -8.05 -10.40 12.27
N GLN A 85 -9.10 -10.70 11.51
CA GLN A 85 -10.05 -9.69 11.05
C GLN A 85 -10.79 -9.01 12.21
N LEU A 86 -11.26 -9.79 13.18
CA LEU A 86 -11.91 -9.26 14.39
C LEU A 86 -10.98 -8.28 15.12
N ARG A 87 -9.70 -8.64 15.29
CA ARG A 87 -8.73 -7.77 15.96
C ARG A 87 -8.40 -6.52 15.16
N ILE A 88 -8.35 -6.60 13.83
CA ILE A 88 -8.22 -5.41 12.98
C ILE A 88 -9.40 -4.46 13.23
N ASN A 89 -10.62 -4.98 13.24
CA ASN A 89 -11.82 -4.18 13.47
C ASN A 89 -11.77 -3.54 14.87
N MET A 90 -11.42 -4.31 15.90
CA MET A 90 -11.27 -3.79 17.26
C MET A 90 -10.20 -2.69 17.36
N ILE A 91 -9.08 -2.80 16.65
CA ILE A 91 -8.08 -1.70 16.60
C ILE A 91 -8.69 -0.44 15.99
N VAL A 92 -9.43 -0.55 14.89
CA VAL A 92 -10.06 0.60 14.22
C VAL A 92 -11.10 1.26 15.13
N GLU A 93 -12.03 0.47 15.67
CA GLU A 93 -13.09 0.92 16.55
C GLU A 93 -12.52 1.57 17.81
N SER A 94 -11.59 0.91 18.50
CA SER A 94 -10.97 1.45 19.71
C SER A 94 -10.15 2.72 19.45
N ILE A 95 -9.48 2.87 18.30
CA ILE A 95 -8.84 4.16 17.95
C ILE A 95 -9.88 5.25 17.72
N PHE A 96 -11.02 4.93 17.10
CA PHE A 96 -12.09 5.89 16.85
C PHE A 96 -12.76 6.36 18.15
N GLU A 97 -12.97 5.44 19.09
CA GLU A 97 -13.55 5.71 20.41
C GLU A 97 -12.58 6.38 21.40
N GLY A 98 -11.28 6.43 21.06
CA GLY A 98 -10.24 6.97 21.94
C GLY A 98 -9.71 5.98 22.98
N GLU A 99 -10.13 4.71 22.90
CA GLU A 99 -9.70 3.59 23.73
C GLU A 99 -8.33 3.05 23.28
N TYR A 100 -7.33 3.91 23.28
CA TYR A 100 -6.01 3.60 22.71
C TYR A 100 -5.28 2.44 23.40
N GLY A 101 -5.56 2.19 24.68
CA GLY A 101 -5.02 1.04 25.41
C GLY A 101 -5.48 -0.29 24.80
N ILE A 102 -6.78 -0.44 24.59
CA ILE A 102 -7.38 -1.63 23.97
C ILE A 102 -6.86 -1.83 22.55
N ALA A 103 -6.82 -0.76 21.75
CA ALA A 103 -6.23 -0.81 20.41
C ALA A 103 -4.76 -1.26 20.42
N THR A 104 -3.98 -0.82 21.40
CA THR A 104 -2.57 -1.21 21.56
C THR A 104 -2.43 -2.70 21.89
N GLU A 105 -3.26 -3.24 22.78
CA GLU A 105 -3.27 -4.67 23.10
C GLU A 105 -3.59 -5.55 21.89
N HIS A 106 -4.58 -5.15 21.08
CA HIS A 106 -4.91 -5.88 19.87
C HIS A 106 -3.80 -5.78 18.81
N ALA A 107 -3.17 -4.62 18.68
CA ALA A 107 -2.03 -4.44 17.79
C ALA A 107 -0.84 -5.33 18.20
N GLU A 108 -0.47 -5.34 19.49
CA GLU A 108 0.58 -6.23 20.03
C GLU A 108 0.28 -7.69 19.71
N TRP A 109 -0.96 -8.11 19.93
CA TRP A 109 -1.36 -9.48 19.61
C TRP A 109 -1.14 -9.80 18.14
N LEU A 110 -1.55 -8.91 17.22
CA LEU A 110 -1.35 -9.12 15.78
C LEU A 110 0.13 -9.20 15.41
N TRP A 111 1.01 -8.39 16.00
CA TRP A 111 2.46 -8.48 15.76
C TRP A 111 3.05 -9.85 16.14
N LYS A 112 2.57 -10.40 17.26
CA LYS A 112 3.05 -11.69 17.80
C LYS A 112 2.47 -12.91 17.09
N HIS A 113 1.22 -12.83 16.60
CA HIS A 113 0.46 -13.99 16.15
C HIS A 113 0.09 -13.96 14.66
N ALA A 114 0.21 -12.81 13.99
CA ALA A 114 -0.02 -12.77 12.54
C ALA A 114 1.01 -13.69 11.85
N PRO A 115 0.57 -14.50 10.87
CA PRO A 115 1.48 -15.37 10.15
C PRO A 115 2.51 -14.56 9.38
N PRO A 116 3.68 -15.15 9.08
CA PRO A 116 4.70 -14.49 8.29
C PRO A 116 4.14 -14.09 6.92
N VAL A 117 4.69 -13.02 6.35
CA VAL A 117 4.27 -12.44 5.07
C VAL A 117 4.72 -13.34 3.92
N SER A 118 3.99 -14.43 3.68
CA SER A 118 4.19 -15.30 2.51
C SER A 118 3.19 -15.03 1.39
N SER A 119 2.09 -14.34 1.68
CA SER A 119 1.06 -13.97 0.69
C SER A 119 0.93 -12.45 0.54
N HIS A 120 0.33 -12.04 -0.58
CA HIS A 120 0.00 -10.64 -0.85
C HIS A 120 -0.87 -10.03 0.28
N ASP A 121 -1.87 -10.79 0.75
CA ASP A 121 -2.80 -10.34 1.79
C ASP A 121 -2.09 -10.03 3.12
N MET A 122 -1.09 -10.84 3.48
CA MET A 122 -0.33 -10.62 4.72
C MET A 122 0.57 -9.38 4.64
N ARG A 123 1.04 -9.02 3.44
CA ARG A 123 1.79 -7.77 3.24
C ARG A 123 0.89 -6.55 3.46
N ASN A 124 -0.35 -6.62 2.96
CA ASN A 124 -1.34 -5.56 3.16
C ASN A 124 -1.71 -5.42 4.65
N LEU A 125 -1.89 -6.55 5.35
CA LEU A 125 -2.07 -6.56 6.80
C LEU A 125 -0.92 -5.86 7.53
N LYS A 126 0.33 -6.15 7.14
CA LYS A 126 1.51 -5.54 7.77
C LYS A 126 1.57 -4.03 7.56
N ASN A 127 1.32 -3.58 6.33
CA ASN A 127 1.26 -2.16 5.99
C ASN A 127 0.15 -1.45 6.79
N PHE A 128 -1.04 -2.06 6.85
CA PHE A 128 -2.16 -1.58 7.64
C PHE A 128 -1.78 -1.47 9.12
N LEU A 129 -1.25 -2.54 9.70
CA LEU A 129 -0.86 -2.60 11.11
C LEU A 129 0.22 -1.57 11.42
N SER A 130 1.19 -1.37 10.53
CA SER A 130 2.19 -0.31 10.66
C SER A 130 1.57 1.08 10.65
N GLY A 131 0.62 1.35 9.73
CA GLY A 131 -0.09 2.63 9.67
C GLY A 131 -0.88 2.94 10.95
N MET A 132 -1.65 1.95 11.43
CA MET A 132 -2.43 2.08 12.68
C MET A 132 -1.53 2.21 13.91
N SER A 133 -0.47 1.42 13.98
CA SER A 133 0.50 1.49 15.07
C SER A 133 1.20 2.86 15.10
N LYS A 134 1.46 3.50 13.95
CA LYS A 134 2.08 4.82 13.89
C LYS A 134 1.17 5.88 14.50
N ARG A 135 -0.14 5.76 14.25
CA ARG A 135 -1.16 6.60 14.87
C ARG A 135 -1.25 6.35 16.38
N LEU A 136 -1.21 5.10 16.82
CA LEU A 136 -1.19 4.75 18.25
C LEU A 136 0.03 5.33 18.97
N VAL A 137 1.24 5.18 18.41
CA VAL A 137 2.47 5.77 18.95
C VAL A 137 2.37 7.29 19.12
N ALA A 138 1.66 7.98 18.22
CA ALA A 138 1.46 9.41 18.29
C ALA A 138 0.40 9.84 19.32
N LEU A 139 -0.62 9.02 19.58
CA LEU A 139 -1.76 9.36 20.45
C LEU A 139 -1.67 8.78 21.86
N HIS A 140 -0.89 7.72 22.07
CA HIS A 140 -0.83 6.95 23.30
C HIS A 140 0.61 6.57 23.67
N PRO A 141 1.28 7.29 24.59
CA PRO A 141 2.68 7.04 24.95
C PRO A 141 3.00 5.59 25.36
N PRO A 142 2.15 4.85 26.11
CA PRO A 142 2.40 3.44 26.40
C PRO A 142 2.49 2.54 25.14
N ALA A 143 1.84 2.91 24.03
CA ALA A 143 2.00 2.19 22.78
C ALA A 143 3.42 2.29 22.23
N ARG A 144 4.06 3.46 22.36
CA ARG A 144 5.47 3.66 21.97
C ARG A 144 6.39 2.71 22.74
N GLU A 145 6.26 2.67 24.06
CA GLU A 145 7.07 1.80 24.92
C GLU A 145 6.89 0.31 24.55
N LEU A 146 5.65 -0.08 24.24
CA LEU A 146 5.34 -1.43 23.78
C LEU A 146 6.03 -1.76 22.45
N PHE A 147 5.90 -0.91 21.44
CA PHE A 147 6.52 -1.16 20.14
C PHE A 147 8.04 -1.06 20.18
N GLU A 148 8.62 -0.22 21.04
CA GLU A 148 10.06 -0.17 21.31
C GLU A 148 10.54 -1.50 21.90
N ARG A 149 9.81 -2.06 22.86
CA ARG A 149 10.12 -3.39 23.42
C ARG A 149 10.06 -4.49 22.35
N LEU A 150 9.04 -4.50 21.50
CA LEU A 150 8.94 -5.49 20.41
C LEU A 150 10.11 -5.34 19.42
N ARG A 151 10.48 -4.11 19.05
CA ARG A 151 11.65 -3.86 18.20
C ARG A 151 12.91 -4.45 18.83
N ASP A 152 13.13 -4.18 20.12
CA ASP A 152 14.30 -4.65 20.87
C ASP A 152 14.36 -6.17 20.98
N GLU A 153 13.21 -6.83 21.16
CA GLU A 153 13.13 -8.29 21.15
C GLU A 153 13.62 -8.88 19.81
N HIS A 154 13.16 -8.32 18.68
CA HIS A 154 13.61 -8.75 17.36
C HIS A 154 15.08 -8.41 17.10
N GLU A 155 15.54 -7.22 17.50
CA GLU A 155 16.95 -6.83 17.38
C GLU A 155 17.88 -7.75 18.19
N ALA A 156 17.48 -8.11 19.41
CA ALA A 156 18.22 -9.04 20.25
C ALA A 156 18.26 -10.45 19.63
N ALA A 157 17.17 -10.92 19.01
CA ALA A 157 17.16 -12.18 18.28
C ALA A 157 18.15 -12.17 17.10
N LEU A 158 18.16 -11.08 16.33
CA LEU A 158 19.07 -10.87 15.19
C LEU A 158 20.54 -10.84 15.63
N ARG A 159 20.88 -10.09 16.69
CA ARG A 159 22.25 -10.01 17.23
C ARG A 159 22.78 -11.32 17.81
N ALA A 160 21.88 -12.21 18.21
CA ALA A 160 22.24 -13.52 18.78
C ALA A 160 22.39 -14.62 17.72
N ASP A 161 22.38 -14.29 16.42
CA ASP A 161 22.35 -15.24 15.30
C ASP A 161 21.21 -16.28 15.40
N ARG A 162 20.11 -15.91 16.09
CA ARG A 162 18.88 -16.70 16.21
C ARG A 162 17.70 -16.09 15.47
N GLY A 163 17.93 -14.95 14.81
CA GLY A 163 16.91 -14.23 14.09
C GLY A 163 16.42 -15.01 12.87
N THR A 164 15.12 -14.95 12.66
CA THR A 164 14.45 -15.48 11.47
C THR A 164 14.20 -14.36 10.46
N TRP A 165 13.71 -14.73 9.28
CA TRP A 165 13.21 -13.75 8.31
C TRP A 165 12.15 -12.81 8.91
N LYS A 166 11.25 -13.35 9.74
CA LYS A 166 10.20 -12.57 10.41
C LYS A 166 10.82 -11.52 11.32
N ASP A 167 11.90 -11.85 12.03
CA ASP A 167 12.57 -10.91 12.94
C ASP A 167 13.20 -9.74 12.18
N ILE A 168 13.80 -9.97 10.99
CA ILE A 168 14.33 -8.89 10.15
C ILE A 168 13.19 -7.97 9.69
N GLU A 169 12.12 -8.56 9.14
CA GLU A 169 10.98 -7.81 8.61
C GLU A 169 10.28 -6.99 9.70
N ASP A 170 10.07 -7.59 10.88
CA ASP A 170 9.46 -6.93 12.03
C ASP A 170 10.37 -5.83 12.59
N TRP A 171 11.67 -6.11 12.74
CA TRP A 171 12.64 -5.12 13.20
C TRP A 171 12.70 -3.90 12.28
N VAL A 172 12.75 -4.08 10.95
CA VAL A 172 12.73 -2.97 9.98
C VAL A 172 11.43 -2.19 10.07
N THR A 173 10.28 -2.87 10.10
CA THR A 173 8.97 -2.20 10.13
C THR A 173 8.76 -1.43 11.43
N LEU A 174 9.07 -2.03 12.58
CA LEU A 174 8.98 -1.38 13.89
C LEU A 174 9.99 -0.24 14.03
N SER A 175 11.19 -0.38 13.46
CA SER A 175 12.17 0.71 13.46
C SER A 175 11.68 1.92 12.67
N ASP A 176 11.11 1.73 11.48
CA ASP A 176 10.55 2.85 10.70
C ASP A 176 9.32 3.47 11.37
N LEU A 177 8.44 2.64 11.93
CA LEU A 177 7.29 3.05 12.73
C LEU A 177 7.70 4.04 13.84
N LEU A 178 8.75 3.69 14.57
CA LEU A 178 9.25 4.44 15.74
C LEU A 178 10.13 5.63 15.36
N GLY A 179 10.52 5.75 14.10
CA GLY A 179 11.39 6.81 13.57
C GLY A 179 12.89 6.48 13.61
N HIS A 180 13.28 5.23 13.87
CA HIS A 180 14.68 4.77 13.87
C HIS A 180 15.17 4.38 12.48
N ARG A 181 14.94 5.24 11.48
CA ARG A 181 15.32 4.97 10.08
C ARG A 181 16.82 4.82 9.93
N GLU A 182 17.59 5.58 10.68
CA GLU A 182 19.04 5.62 10.53
C GLU A 182 19.67 4.28 10.92
N ALA A 183 19.10 3.58 11.91
CA ALA A 183 19.50 2.21 12.24
C ALA A 183 19.22 1.22 11.09
N ILE A 184 18.12 1.41 10.34
CA ILE A 184 17.80 0.61 9.16
C ILE A 184 18.80 0.89 8.03
N LEU A 185 19.16 2.17 7.82
CA LEU A 185 20.16 2.56 6.81
C LEU A 185 21.53 1.97 7.13
N GLU A 186 22.00 2.10 8.38
CA GLU A 186 23.27 1.52 8.84
C GLU A 186 23.29 -0.01 8.69
N TRP A 187 22.18 -0.67 9.00
CA TRP A 187 22.04 -2.11 8.79
C TRP A 187 22.10 -2.46 7.30
N ALA A 188 21.36 -1.76 6.44
CA ALA A 188 21.33 -2.00 5.00
C ALA A 188 22.72 -1.79 4.38
N ASP A 189 23.40 -0.69 4.73
CA ASP A 189 24.78 -0.39 4.35
C ASP A 189 25.70 -1.56 4.72
N ARG A 190 25.64 -2.04 5.97
CA ARG A 190 26.48 -3.13 6.48
C ARG A 190 26.25 -4.46 5.73
N VAL A 191 25.00 -4.90 5.59
CA VAL A 191 24.71 -6.24 5.04
C VAL A 191 24.84 -6.28 3.51
N SER A 192 24.76 -5.14 2.83
CA SER A 192 24.83 -5.07 1.37
C SER A 192 26.17 -5.50 0.77
N GLY A 193 27.23 -5.55 1.57
CA GLY A 193 28.53 -6.10 1.16
C GLY A 193 28.51 -7.61 0.90
N GLU A 194 27.54 -8.33 1.47
CA GLU A 194 27.44 -9.80 1.46
C GLU A 194 26.35 -10.27 0.48
N ASP A 195 26.55 -11.40 -0.20
CA ASP A 195 25.56 -11.96 -1.15
C ASP A 195 24.20 -12.22 -0.47
N GLU A 196 24.22 -12.85 0.70
CA GLU A 196 23.00 -13.13 1.48
C GLU A 196 22.33 -11.85 1.99
N GLY A 197 23.12 -10.85 2.35
CA GLY A 197 22.62 -9.54 2.76
C GLY A 197 21.98 -8.76 1.61
N ARG A 198 22.55 -8.82 0.39
CA ARG A 198 21.92 -8.26 -0.81
C ARG A 198 20.56 -8.89 -1.11
N ALA A 199 20.46 -10.21 -1.05
CA ALA A 199 19.19 -10.91 -1.25
C ALA A 199 18.14 -10.52 -0.18
N THR A 200 18.59 -10.29 1.06
CA THR A 200 17.74 -9.81 2.15
C THR A 200 17.24 -8.39 1.91
N VAL A 201 18.11 -7.46 1.51
CA VAL A 201 17.74 -6.09 1.14
C VAL A 201 16.75 -6.08 -0.03
N ASP A 202 16.99 -6.88 -1.06
CA ASP A 202 16.09 -7.00 -2.22
C ASP A 202 14.70 -7.51 -1.81
N ARG A 203 14.64 -8.50 -0.91
CA ARG A 203 13.37 -9.03 -0.43
C ARG A 203 12.58 -8.03 0.42
N LEU A 204 13.23 -7.10 1.11
CA LEU A 204 12.61 -5.98 1.83
C LEU A 204 12.45 -4.70 1.00
N ARG A 205 12.82 -4.72 -0.28
CA ARG A 205 12.90 -3.54 -1.15
C ARG A 205 11.67 -2.63 -1.06
N GLY A 206 10.46 -3.20 -1.11
CA GLY A 206 9.23 -2.39 -1.03
C GLY A 206 9.13 -1.50 0.22
N VAL A 207 9.63 -1.96 1.37
CA VAL A 207 9.66 -1.14 2.60
C VAL A 207 10.86 -0.20 2.59
N LEU A 208 12.02 -0.71 2.19
CA LEU A 208 13.29 0.04 2.21
C LEU A 208 13.33 1.19 1.20
N GLU A 209 12.79 1.04 -0.01
CA GLU A 209 12.77 2.09 -1.02
C GLU A 209 12.07 3.36 -0.53
N ARG A 210 10.97 3.20 0.22
CA ARG A 210 10.31 4.36 0.84
C ARG A 210 11.23 5.05 1.85
N ILE A 211 11.92 4.27 2.69
CA ILE A 211 12.86 4.80 3.70
C ILE A 211 14.02 5.52 3.01
N PHE A 212 14.61 4.92 1.97
CA PHE A 212 15.71 5.50 1.19
C PHE A 212 15.31 6.84 0.54
N ARG A 213 14.10 6.91 -0.01
CA ARG A 213 13.53 8.16 -0.53
C ARG A 213 13.35 9.22 0.55
N GLU A 214 12.67 8.87 1.64
CA GLU A 214 12.36 9.82 2.73
C GLU A 214 13.61 10.34 3.44
N THR A 215 14.69 9.54 3.49
CA THR A 215 15.97 9.88 4.13
C THR A 215 16.99 10.48 3.16
N LYS A 216 16.63 10.66 1.89
CA LYS A 216 17.52 11.15 0.83
C LYS A 216 18.81 10.34 0.69
N ARG A 217 18.70 9.01 0.81
CA ARG A 217 19.76 8.03 0.51
C ARG A 217 19.44 7.24 -0.77
N PRO A 218 19.31 7.91 -1.94
CA PRO A 218 18.95 7.23 -3.18
C PRO A 218 20.04 6.24 -3.64
N ASP A 219 21.29 6.43 -3.22
CA ASP A 219 22.39 5.48 -3.43
C ASP A 219 22.03 4.04 -3.01
N LEU A 220 21.23 3.91 -1.96
CA LEU A 220 20.82 2.61 -1.43
C LEU A 220 19.76 1.89 -2.26
N LEU A 221 19.10 2.58 -3.19
CA LEU A 221 18.18 1.94 -4.14
C LEU A 221 18.91 0.94 -5.03
N LEU A 222 20.19 1.20 -5.33
CA LEU A 222 21.03 0.33 -6.14
C LEU A 222 21.45 -0.95 -5.42
N LEU A 223 21.25 -1.04 -4.11
CA LEU A 223 21.57 -2.25 -3.35
C LEU A 223 20.67 -3.41 -3.82
N GLY A 224 21.30 -4.48 -4.30
CA GLY A 224 20.60 -5.66 -4.81
C GLY A 224 19.92 -5.46 -6.17
N ALA A 225 20.15 -4.33 -6.85
CA ALA A 225 19.71 -4.13 -8.23
C ALA A 225 20.86 -4.46 -9.18
N ASP A 226 20.84 -5.65 -9.78
CA ASP A 226 21.86 -6.06 -10.74
C ASP A 226 21.90 -5.12 -11.96
N ASP A 227 20.73 -4.65 -12.39
CA ASP A 227 20.57 -3.71 -13.50
C ASP A 227 19.43 -2.70 -13.20
N PRO A 228 19.77 -1.46 -12.82
CA PRO A 228 18.79 -0.40 -12.55
C PRO A 228 17.85 -0.11 -13.73
N ALA A 229 18.30 -0.29 -14.97
CA ALA A 229 17.46 -0.12 -16.14
C ALA A 229 16.39 -1.22 -16.25
N ILE A 230 16.74 -2.46 -15.94
CA ILE A 230 15.76 -3.56 -15.86
C ILE A 230 14.73 -3.29 -14.77
N HIS A 231 15.14 -2.80 -13.60
CA HIS A 231 14.21 -2.47 -12.52
C HIS A 231 13.23 -1.36 -12.92
N ALA A 232 13.73 -0.25 -13.46
CA ALA A 232 12.88 0.84 -13.95
C ALA A 232 11.96 0.41 -15.10
N LEU A 233 12.43 -0.46 -15.99
CA LEU A 233 11.61 -1.06 -17.04
C LEU A 233 10.51 -1.98 -16.49
N ARG A 234 10.81 -2.77 -15.45
CA ARG A 234 9.83 -3.62 -14.78
C ARG A 234 8.73 -2.78 -14.13
N GLU A 235 9.08 -1.68 -13.48
CA GLU A 235 8.10 -0.73 -12.95
C GLU A 235 7.26 -0.10 -14.06
N SER A 236 7.88 0.28 -15.19
CA SER A 236 7.17 0.76 -16.38
C SER A 236 6.14 -0.27 -16.86
N TRP A 237 6.53 -1.55 -16.91
CA TRP A 237 5.68 -2.64 -17.33
C TRP A 237 4.53 -2.88 -16.35
N ASN A 238 4.80 -2.85 -15.04
CA ASN A 238 3.76 -2.97 -14.01
C ASN A 238 2.71 -1.85 -14.17
N CYS A 239 3.13 -0.62 -14.44
CA CYS A 239 2.23 0.51 -14.69
C CYS A 239 1.43 0.36 -15.99
N VAL A 240 2.07 -0.10 -17.08
CA VAL A 240 1.36 -0.42 -18.33
C VAL A 240 0.34 -1.53 -18.12
N PHE A 241 0.72 -2.60 -17.42
CA PHE A 241 -0.16 -3.70 -17.09
C PHE A 241 -1.34 -3.24 -16.22
N ALA A 242 -1.10 -2.45 -15.18
CA ALA A 242 -2.16 -1.87 -14.35
C ALA A 242 -3.10 -0.98 -15.19
N ALA A 243 -2.54 -0.11 -16.04
CA ALA A 243 -3.31 0.75 -16.94
C ALA A 243 -4.15 -0.06 -17.94
N LEU A 244 -3.61 -1.16 -18.48
CA LEU A 244 -4.33 -2.11 -19.33
C LEU A 244 -5.46 -2.80 -18.58
N MET A 245 -5.20 -3.29 -17.37
CA MET A 245 -6.19 -3.94 -16.53
C MET A 245 -7.33 -2.99 -16.18
N ILE A 246 -7.04 -1.74 -15.84
CA ILE A 246 -8.05 -0.70 -15.60
C ILE A 246 -8.79 -0.37 -16.89
N SER A 247 -8.08 -0.32 -18.02
CA SER A 247 -8.68 0.12 -19.29
C SER A 247 -9.59 -0.92 -19.94
N ARG A 248 -9.33 -2.20 -19.71
CA ARG A 248 -10.09 -3.32 -20.26
C ARG A 248 -11.13 -3.87 -19.28
N ASN A 249 -11.25 -3.28 -18.10
CA ASN A 249 -12.17 -3.80 -17.11
C ASN A 249 -13.60 -3.37 -17.43
N ASP A 250 -14.47 -4.34 -17.71
CA ASP A 250 -15.91 -4.10 -17.90
C ASP A 250 -16.61 -3.66 -16.59
N PHE A 251 -15.90 -3.63 -15.45
CA PHE A 251 -16.42 -3.10 -14.19
C PHE A 251 -16.66 -1.59 -14.20
N TRP A 252 -16.07 -0.83 -15.13
CA TRP A 252 -16.26 0.63 -15.18
C TRP A 252 -17.49 1.00 -16.00
N THR A 253 -18.39 1.76 -15.41
CA THR A 253 -19.53 2.35 -16.11
C THR A 253 -19.13 3.65 -16.81
N GLU A 254 -19.96 4.17 -17.73
CA GLU A 254 -19.73 5.50 -18.34
C GLU A 254 -19.62 6.61 -17.29
N SER A 255 -20.35 6.51 -16.17
CA SER A 255 -20.24 7.45 -15.05
C SER A 255 -18.89 7.41 -14.33
N ASP A 256 -18.05 6.41 -14.58
CA ASP A 256 -16.74 6.26 -13.93
C ASP A 256 -15.57 6.74 -14.83
N GLU A 257 -15.83 7.30 -16.02
CA GLU A 257 -14.77 7.64 -16.97
C GLU A 257 -13.76 8.64 -16.40
N ASP A 258 -14.22 9.65 -15.67
CA ASP A 258 -13.34 10.64 -15.05
C ASP A 258 -12.49 10.02 -13.93
N GLN A 259 -13.07 9.14 -13.10
CA GLN A 259 -12.32 8.41 -12.07
C GLN A 259 -11.28 7.49 -12.70
N ARG A 260 -11.65 6.77 -13.76
CA ARG A 260 -10.74 5.94 -14.53
C ARG A 260 -9.59 6.76 -15.12
N ARG A 261 -9.88 7.91 -15.74
CA ARG A 261 -8.87 8.83 -16.29
C ARG A 261 -7.92 9.32 -15.20
N MET A 262 -8.45 9.74 -14.05
CA MET A 262 -7.65 10.16 -12.89
C MET A 262 -6.73 9.04 -12.40
N ILE A 263 -7.22 7.80 -12.28
CA ILE A 263 -6.40 6.67 -11.86
C ILE A 263 -5.28 6.41 -12.88
N LEU A 264 -5.58 6.45 -14.18
CA LEU A 264 -4.57 6.25 -15.23
C LEU A 264 -3.48 7.33 -15.20
N VAL A 265 -3.86 8.60 -15.03
CA VAL A 265 -2.93 9.72 -14.86
C VAL A 265 -2.04 9.48 -13.64
N ASN A 266 -2.63 9.15 -12.49
CA ASN A 266 -1.89 8.86 -11.26
C ASN A 266 -0.90 7.70 -11.42
N ILE A 267 -1.27 6.65 -12.16
CA ILE A 267 -0.36 5.52 -12.44
C ILE A 267 0.85 5.99 -13.26
N GLN A 268 0.64 6.77 -14.32
CA GLN A 268 1.74 7.26 -15.15
C GLN A 268 2.64 8.23 -14.41
N TYR A 269 2.04 9.15 -13.64
CA TYR A 269 2.75 10.11 -12.82
C TYR A 269 3.63 9.40 -11.78
N ASN A 270 3.06 8.43 -11.05
CA ASN A 270 3.81 7.66 -10.05
C ASN A 270 4.90 6.77 -10.68
N ALA A 271 4.69 6.27 -11.90
CA ALA A 271 5.72 5.56 -12.66
C ALA A 271 6.92 6.47 -12.90
N GLY A 272 6.68 7.68 -13.41
CA GLY A 272 7.70 8.69 -13.65
C GLY A 272 8.47 9.05 -12.38
N ALA A 273 7.74 9.27 -11.28
CA ALA A 273 8.36 9.57 -10.00
C ALA A 273 9.24 8.41 -9.47
N SER A 274 8.78 7.16 -9.60
CA SER A 274 9.56 5.98 -9.18
C SER A 274 10.82 5.81 -10.04
N GLN A 275 10.70 6.00 -11.35
CA GLN A 275 11.83 5.95 -12.29
C GLN A 275 12.88 7.04 -12.03
N ALA A 276 12.45 8.23 -11.64
CA ALA A 276 13.36 9.30 -11.24
C ALA A 276 14.19 8.93 -10.01
N ASP A 277 13.65 8.16 -9.07
CA ASP A 277 14.42 7.70 -7.90
C ASP A 277 15.64 6.86 -8.35
N TRP A 278 15.48 5.99 -9.35
CA TRP A 278 16.58 5.21 -9.95
C TRP A 278 17.57 6.08 -10.72
N TYR A 279 17.09 7.07 -11.48
CA TYR A 279 17.93 8.05 -12.18
C TYR A 279 18.80 8.83 -11.19
N VAL A 280 18.21 9.34 -10.10
CA VAL A 280 18.94 10.03 -9.03
C VAL A 280 19.97 9.11 -8.37
N ALA A 281 19.62 7.85 -8.12
CA ALA A 281 20.54 6.88 -7.54
C ALA A 281 21.79 6.65 -8.40
N LEU A 282 21.61 6.51 -9.72
CA LEU A 282 22.70 6.38 -10.69
C LEU A 282 23.58 7.64 -10.71
N LEU A 283 22.99 8.83 -10.74
CA LEU A 283 23.75 10.09 -10.67
C LEU A 283 24.54 10.21 -9.36
N HIS A 284 23.94 9.88 -8.23
CA HIS A 284 24.57 9.98 -6.91
C HIS A 284 25.80 9.06 -6.77
N THR A 285 25.81 7.95 -7.51
CA THR A 285 26.93 6.99 -7.54
C THR A 285 27.91 7.23 -8.70
N GLY A 286 27.77 8.33 -9.43
CA GLY A 286 28.66 8.71 -10.54
C GLY A 286 28.43 7.91 -11.83
N ARG A 287 27.33 7.14 -11.94
CA ARG A 287 26.97 6.32 -13.10
C ARG A 287 26.17 7.14 -14.13
N HIS A 288 26.73 8.27 -14.57
CA HIS A 288 26.05 9.25 -15.42
C HIS A 288 25.58 8.67 -16.77
N ASP A 289 26.42 7.89 -17.45
CA ASP A 289 26.07 7.29 -18.74
C ASP A 289 24.87 6.34 -18.63
N GLU A 290 24.78 5.60 -17.53
CA GLU A 290 23.66 4.70 -17.25
C GLU A 290 22.39 5.46 -16.89
N ALA A 291 22.51 6.58 -16.16
CA ALA A 291 21.39 7.46 -15.87
C ALA A 291 20.79 8.02 -17.17
N GLU A 292 21.64 8.49 -18.09
CA GLU A 292 21.21 8.97 -19.41
C GLU A 292 20.58 7.88 -20.27
N ALA A 293 21.17 6.67 -20.27
CA ALA A 293 20.59 5.52 -20.96
C ALA A 293 19.21 5.16 -20.39
N LEU A 294 19.07 5.15 -19.06
CA LEU A 294 17.82 4.90 -18.36
C LEU A 294 16.75 5.92 -18.75
N ALA A 295 17.07 7.22 -18.71
CA ALA A 295 16.14 8.29 -19.05
C ALA A 295 15.61 8.15 -20.49
N ARG A 296 16.50 7.86 -21.45
CA ARG A 296 16.10 7.59 -22.85
C ARG A 296 15.16 6.39 -22.97
N VAL A 297 15.44 5.31 -22.25
CA VAL A 297 14.64 4.09 -22.28
C VAL A 297 13.25 4.29 -21.67
N ILE A 298 13.15 5.09 -20.59
CA ILE A 298 11.87 5.39 -19.91
C ILE A 298 10.90 6.16 -20.83
N PHE A 299 11.45 7.11 -21.60
CA PHE A 299 10.69 8.03 -22.44
C PHE A 299 10.66 7.65 -23.91
N GLU A 300 11.22 6.50 -24.28
CA GLU A 300 11.04 5.91 -25.60
C GLU A 300 9.54 5.67 -25.84
N PRO A 301 8.96 6.16 -26.97
CA PRO A 301 7.55 5.98 -27.26
C PRO A 301 7.18 4.50 -27.35
N ARG A 302 6.40 3.98 -26.39
CA ARG A 302 5.96 2.57 -26.34
C ARG A 302 4.43 2.41 -26.36
N GLY A 303 3.72 3.37 -26.95
CA GLY A 303 2.27 3.30 -27.13
C GLY A 303 1.47 3.86 -25.94
N ILE A 304 0.75 2.98 -25.22
CA ILE A 304 -0.42 3.22 -24.33
C ILE A 304 -0.20 4.24 -23.18
N THR A 305 1.01 4.75 -23.03
CA THR A 305 1.40 5.63 -21.93
C THR A 305 1.40 7.08 -22.39
N ASP A 306 0.82 7.98 -21.62
CA ASP A 306 1.03 9.41 -21.79
C ASP A 306 2.46 9.78 -21.33
N PRO A 307 3.39 10.05 -22.25
CA PRO A 307 4.78 10.35 -21.90
C PRO A 307 4.90 11.67 -21.14
N ARG A 308 3.95 12.61 -21.31
CA ARG A 308 3.98 13.91 -20.65
C ARG A 308 3.66 13.77 -19.16
N THR A 309 2.54 13.12 -18.81
CA THR A 309 2.19 12.87 -17.39
C THR A 309 3.32 12.12 -16.66
N ARG A 310 3.98 11.17 -17.33
CA ARG A 310 5.16 10.49 -16.78
C ARG A 310 6.34 11.45 -16.60
N ALA A 311 6.61 12.31 -17.57
CA ALA A 311 7.66 13.32 -17.50
C ALA A 311 7.42 14.31 -16.35
N GLU A 312 6.17 14.67 -16.08
CA GLU A 312 5.78 15.54 -14.95
C GLU A 312 6.16 14.90 -13.61
N GLY A 313 5.76 13.64 -13.38
CA GLY A 313 6.13 12.92 -12.15
C GLY A 313 7.64 12.71 -12.01
N PHE A 314 8.34 12.47 -13.12
CA PHE A 314 9.79 12.35 -13.15
C PHE A 314 10.48 13.67 -12.78
N ALA A 315 10.11 14.77 -13.42
CA ALA A 315 10.69 16.09 -13.20
C ALA A 315 10.45 16.61 -11.79
N GLU A 316 9.22 16.51 -11.27
CA GLU A 316 8.91 16.91 -9.89
C GLU A 316 9.76 16.12 -8.89
N ARG A 317 9.99 14.83 -9.15
CA ARG A 317 10.84 14.02 -8.30
C ARG A 317 12.30 14.47 -8.34
N LEU A 318 12.85 14.79 -9.51
CA LEU A 318 14.21 15.32 -9.62
C LEU A 318 14.38 16.64 -8.86
N GLU A 319 13.39 17.54 -8.95
CA GLU A 319 13.39 18.81 -8.24
C GLU A 319 13.48 18.61 -6.72
N ARG A 320 12.75 17.64 -6.15
CA ARG A 320 12.82 17.30 -4.72
C ARG A 320 14.21 16.86 -4.26
N PHE A 321 15.01 16.29 -5.18
CA PHE A 321 16.40 15.91 -4.94
C PHE A 321 17.42 17.00 -5.35
N GLY A 322 16.98 18.12 -5.91
CA GLY A 322 17.87 19.17 -6.42
C GLY A 322 18.65 18.73 -7.67
N VAL A 323 18.12 17.80 -8.44
CA VAL A 323 18.71 17.30 -9.68
C VAL A 323 18.10 18.02 -10.88
N GLU A 324 18.93 18.41 -11.84
CA GLU A 324 18.45 19.05 -13.07
C GLU A 324 17.66 18.08 -13.95
N VAL A 325 16.53 18.54 -14.51
CA VAL A 325 15.74 17.77 -15.46
C VAL A 325 16.48 17.66 -16.80
N PRO A 326 16.70 16.44 -17.34
CA PRO A 326 17.38 16.27 -18.62
C PRO A 326 16.65 16.98 -19.77
N ASP A 327 17.40 17.53 -20.73
CA ASP A 327 16.85 18.32 -21.84
C ASP A 327 15.76 17.59 -22.64
N HIS A 328 15.92 16.29 -22.87
CA HIS A 328 14.93 15.48 -23.60
C HIS A 328 13.62 15.29 -22.82
N VAL A 329 13.68 15.27 -21.48
CA VAL A 329 12.48 15.26 -20.62
C VAL A 329 11.83 16.66 -20.61
N ARG A 330 12.65 17.72 -20.55
CA ARG A 330 12.16 19.11 -20.64
C ARG A 330 11.43 19.37 -21.95
N ALA A 331 11.95 18.88 -23.07
CA ALA A 331 11.29 18.97 -24.37
C ALA A 331 9.88 18.33 -24.39
N LEU A 332 9.69 17.20 -23.68
CA LEU A 332 8.36 16.58 -23.53
C LEU A 332 7.40 17.45 -22.72
N LEU A 333 7.90 18.13 -21.68
CA LEU A 333 7.10 19.01 -20.82
C LEU A 333 6.69 20.31 -21.52
N ASP A 334 7.58 20.88 -22.33
CA ASP A 334 7.36 22.10 -23.10
C ASP A 334 6.38 21.90 -24.27
N GLY A 335 5.95 20.66 -24.51
CA GLY A 335 5.04 20.32 -25.60
C GLY A 335 5.68 20.50 -26.98
N ALA A 336 7.00 20.29 -27.07
CA ALA A 336 7.65 20.17 -28.38
C ALA A 336 6.90 19.09 -29.17
N ASP A 337 6.29 19.51 -30.28
CA ASP A 337 5.25 18.80 -31.03
C ASP A 337 5.35 17.29 -30.89
N GLU A 338 4.31 16.65 -30.33
CA GLU A 338 4.12 15.21 -30.56
C GLU A 338 4.24 15.04 -32.07
N PRO A 339 5.21 14.26 -32.60
CA PRO A 339 5.23 13.96 -34.01
C PRO A 339 3.84 13.41 -34.29
N ALA A 340 3.09 14.13 -35.15
CA ALA A 340 1.69 13.87 -35.40
C ALA A 340 1.50 12.36 -35.43
N ARG A 341 0.69 11.82 -34.52
CA ARG A 341 0.35 10.40 -34.49
C ARG A 341 -0.31 10.10 -35.83
N ASP A 342 0.49 9.82 -36.84
CA ASP A 342 0.04 9.24 -38.09
C ASP A 342 -0.71 7.98 -37.65
N SER A 343 -2.02 8.04 -37.88
CA SER A 343 -3.01 7.04 -37.53
C SER A 343 -2.41 5.64 -37.61
N ALA A 344 -2.24 5.00 -36.45
CA ALA A 344 -1.81 3.61 -36.39
C ALA A 344 -2.74 2.78 -37.29
N PRO A 345 -2.21 1.89 -38.14
CA PRO A 345 -3.05 1.06 -38.98
C PRO A 345 -3.97 0.20 -38.10
N GLU A 346 -5.26 0.21 -38.45
CA GLU A 346 -6.37 -0.48 -37.75
C GLU A 346 -6.10 -1.97 -37.46
#